data_AF-A0A0D1Z1X3-F1
#
_entry.id   AF-A0A0D1Z1X3-F1
#
_cell.length_a   1.000
_cell.length_b   1.000
_cell.length_c   1.000
_cell.angle_alpha   90.00
_cell.angle_beta   90.00
_cell.angle_gamma   90.00
#
_symmetry.space_group_name_H-M   'P 1'
#
loop_
_entity.id
_entity.type
_entity.pdbx_description
1 polymer ?
#
loop_
_entity_poly.entity_id
_entity_poly.type
_entity_poly.pdbx_seq_one_letter_code
_entity_poly.pdbx_strand_id
1 'polypeptide(L)'
;MSDELRPAVNVFAGRLGGNQDFILNRTDPENASLLKEIPDAAPLIPYQQLFGLKGLLRIALWKQGVIEGVGTFILVYLTAYLAMSPANAPLPSPTPSLGILGTSTFVGAIIGTIQAIMILTLAIYCFGPITGGHLNPFITIATFLVRLTSLPRALIYVTFQLTGASLAGLMLRASWGGRDFKVGGCFLINDFPPGSTAPASEKVGLGNAFAVEFTGSFILIIIVFGVAMDPRNKSLLGPTLAPFLAGLTLGLVSLSLSVAKVAYGGPSMNPARCFGVFVGTGFSGTSWHWIHWVGPVAAAVLHAMMYNLVPPWQFRGEVEEVVSQPGKTGMMPAHSPSVGGSGDPDAVRTQHQLRDGRSCFIPLSNSMTLRARKMFSDNA
;
A
#
# COMPACT_ATOMS: atom_id res chain seq x y z
N MET A 1 -29.82 -32.02 -6.94
CA MET A 1 -29.01 -30.97 -6.28
C MET A 1 -27.81 -30.79 -7.18
N SER A 2 -27.79 -29.78 -8.05
CA SER A 2 -26.62 -29.50 -8.87
C SER A 2 -25.52 -29.03 -7.92
N ASP A 3 -24.43 -29.77 -7.81
CA ASP A 3 -23.25 -29.35 -7.07
C ASP A 3 -22.72 -28.06 -7.72
N GLU A 4 -23.12 -26.92 -7.16
CA GLU A 4 -22.75 -25.60 -7.64
C GLU A 4 -21.26 -25.41 -7.32
N LEU A 5 -20.40 -25.68 -8.31
CA LEU A 5 -18.95 -25.48 -8.21
C LEU A 5 -18.67 -24.00 -7.94
N ARG A 6 -18.12 -23.70 -6.76
CA ARG A 6 -17.69 -22.36 -6.38
C ARG A 6 -16.17 -22.25 -6.44
N PRO A 7 -15.61 -21.12 -6.87
CA PRO A 7 -14.17 -20.89 -6.80
C PRO A 7 -13.67 -21.06 -5.37
N ALA A 8 -12.57 -21.80 -5.19
CA ALA A 8 -11.94 -21.94 -3.89
C ALA A 8 -11.25 -20.61 -3.51
N VAL A 9 -11.81 -19.89 -2.53
CA VAL A 9 -11.23 -18.63 -2.05
C VAL A 9 -10.56 -18.84 -0.70
N ASN A 10 -9.26 -18.53 -0.64
CA ASN A 10 -8.54 -18.48 0.62
C ASN A 10 -8.82 -17.15 1.33
N VAL A 11 -9.37 -17.23 2.54
CA VAL A 11 -9.61 -16.06 3.40
C VAL A 11 -8.29 -15.46 3.89
N PHE A 12 -8.15 -14.14 3.76
CA PHE A 12 -6.94 -13.42 4.15
C PHE A 12 -7.23 -11.91 4.28
N ALA A 13 -6.97 -11.33 5.45
CA ALA A 13 -7.27 -9.94 5.75
C ALA A 13 -6.30 -8.93 5.11
N GLY A 14 -5.04 -9.31 4.90
CA GLY A 14 -4.01 -8.45 4.30
C GLY A 14 -4.06 -8.31 2.78
N ARG A 15 -5.16 -8.68 2.14
CA ARG A 15 -5.27 -8.79 0.69
C ARG A 15 -5.30 -7.41 0.02
N LEU A 16 -4.37 -7.12 -0.89
CA LEU A 16 -4.49 -5.96 -1.78
C LEU A 16 -5.62 -6.20 -2.78
N GLY A 17 -6.45 -5.18 -3.02
CA GLY A 17 -7.44 -5.24 -4.10
C GLY A 17 -8.71 -6.03 -3.80
N GLY A 18 -8.91 -6.45 -2.55
CA GLY A 18 -10.03 -7.31 -2.17
C GLY A 18 -10.74 -6.82 -0.93
N ASN A 19 -10.90 -5.49 -0.82
CA ASN A 19 -11.24 -4.72 0.37
C ASN A 19 -12.31 -5.44 1.23
N GLN A 20 -11.85 -6.28 2.16
CA GLN A 20 -12.65 -7.05 3.11
C GLN A 20 -13.77 -7.95 2.53
N ASP A 21 -13.72 -8.34 1.25
CA ASP A 21 -14.74 -9.27 0.69
C ASP A 21 -14.49 -10.73 1.06
N PHE A 22 -13.26 -11.04 1.48
CA PHE A 22 -12.82 -12.40 1.79
C PHE A 22 -12.21 -12.48 3.20
N ILE A 23 -12.86 -11.80 4.17
CA ILE A 23 -12.51 -11.87 5.59
C ILE A 23 -13.63 -12.52 6.40
N LEU A 24 -13.24 -13.15 7.50
CA LEU A 24 -14.17 -13.72 8.46
C LEU A 24 -14.56 -12.70 9.53
N ASN A 25 -15.77 -12.86 10.08
CA ASN A 25 -16.18 -12.12 11.26
C ASN A 25 -15.63 -12.80 12.51
N ARG A 26 -14.84 -12.05 13.30
CA ARG A 26 -14.21 -12.53 14.52
C ARG A 26 -15.17 -12.74 15.69
N THR A 27 -16.32 -12.09 15.67
CA THR A 27 -17.35 -12.23 16.73
C THR A 27 -18.28 -13.40 16.49
N ASP A 28 -18.22 -14.03 15.32
CA ASP A 28 -19.07 -15.15 14.94
C ASP A 28 -18.48 -16.47 15.49
N PRO A 29 -19.22 -17.21 16.35
CA PRO A 29 -18.78 -18.49 16.89
C PRO A 29 -18.45 -19.54 15.83
N GLU A 30 -19.11 -19.51 14.67
CA GLU A 30 -18.87 -20.49 13.58
C GLU A 30 -17.45 -20.38 13.01
N ASN A 31 -16.88 -19.19 13.03
CA ASN A 31 -15.53 -18.93 12.53
C ASN A 31 -14.42 -19.28 13.54
N ALA A 32 -14.76 -19.58 14.79
CA ALA A 32 -13.79 -19.70 15.87
C ALA A 32 -12.77 -20.84 15.68
N SER A 33 -13.20 -21.96 15.11
CA SER A 33 -12.31 -23.10 14.78
C SER A 33 -11.32 -22.71 13.69
N LEU A 34 -11.82 -22.12 12.59
CA LEU A 34 -11.02 -21.70 11.45
C LEU A 34 -10.02 -20.59 11.82
N LEU A 35 -10.43 -19.63 12.65
CA LEU A 35 -9.57 -18.53 13.12
C LEU A 35 -8.45 -18.99 14.07
N LYS A 36 -8.60 -20.14 14.74
CA LYS A 36 -7.48 -20.75 15.49
C LYS A 36 -6.41 -21.31 14.56
N GLU A 37 -6.79 -21.75 13.36
CA GLU A 37 -5.88 -22.30 12.36
C GLU A 37 -5.32 -21.23 11.42
N ILE A 38 -6.14 -20.24 11.08
CA ILE A 38 -5.85 -19.16 10.13
C ILE A 38 -6.15 -17.81 10.81
N PRO A 39 -5.29 -17.37 11.73
CA PRO A 39 -5.59 -16.17 12.51
C PRO A 39 -5.68 -14.91 11.64
N ASP A 40 -4.98 -14.88 10.51
CA ASP A 40 -4.98 -13.78 9.53
C ASP A 40 -6.13 -13.85 8.50
N ALA A 41 -7.12 -14.72 8.71
CA ALA A 41 -8.38 -14.70 7.95
C ALA A 41 -9.31 -13.54 8.37
N ALA A 42 -9.03 -12.88 9.50
CA ALA A 42 -9.75 -11.71 9.99
C ALA A 42 -8.78 -10.64 10.49
N PRO A 43 -9.17 -9.35 10.49
CA PRO A 43 -8.38 -8.28 11.09
C PRO A 43 -8.30 -8.44 12.63
N LEU A 44 -7.50 -7.57 13.27
CA LEU A 44 -7.31 -7.53 14.73
C LEU A 44 -6.77 -8.85 15.31
N ILE A 45 -5.72 -9.40 14.69
CA ILE A 45 -5.08 -10.63 15.17
C ILE A 45 -4.50 -10.39 16.59
N PRO A 46 -4.84 -11.22 17.60
CA PRO A 46 -4.22 -11.18 18.92
C PRO A 46 -2.73 -11.47 18.83
N TYR A 47 -1.91 -10.78 19.60
CA TYR A 47 -0.44 -10.92 19.55
C TYR A 47 0.02 -12.38 19.70
N GLN A 48 -0.58 -13.15 20.60
CA GLN A 48 -0.25 -14.58 20.78
C GLN A 48 -0.43 -15.40 19.49
N GLN A 49 -1.47 -15.09 18.70
CA GLN A 49 -1.76 -15.77 17.43
C GLN A 49 -0.96 -15.18 16.27
N LEU A 50 -0.66 -13.88 16.32
CA LEU A 50 0.14 -13.17 15.32
C LEU A 50 1.53 -13.81 15.16
N PHE A 51 2.17 -14.15 16.28
CA PHE A 51 3.48 -14.79 16.35
C PHE A 51 3.42 -16.33 16.33
N GLY A 52 2.22 -16.92 16.28
CA GLY A 52 2.05 -18.37 16.32
C GLY A 52 2.58 -19.06 15.07
N LEU A 53 3.51 -20.01 15.23
CA LEU A 53 4.22 -20.65 14.10
C LEU A 53 3.49 -21.82 13.44
N LYS A 54 2.29 -22.19 13.92
CA LYS A 54 1.49 -23.30 13.35
C LYS A 54 1.21 -23.14 11.85
N GLY A 55 1.14 -21.89 11.38
CA GLY A 55 0.97 -21.58 9.96
C GLY A 55 2.08 -22.17 9.05
N LEU A 56 3.30 -22.36 9.57
CA LEU A 56 4.41 -22.93 8.80
C LEU A 56 4.18 -24.39 8.40
N LEU A 57 3.32 -25.12 9.11
CA LEU A 57 2.97 -26.51 8.79
C LEU A 57 1.92 -26.61 7.68
N ARG A 58 1.33 -25.48 7.24
CA ARG A 58 0.20 -25.48 6.31
C ARG A 58 0.68 -25.41 4.86
N ILE A 59 0.50 -26.50 4.12
CA ILE A 59 0.87 -26.59 2.69
C ILE A 59 0.22 -25.49 1.82
N ALA A 60 -1.01 -25.08 2.14
CA ALA A 60 -1.70 -24.01 1.41
C ALA A 60 -0.93 -22.68 1.47
N LEU A 61 -0.30 -22.38 2.61
CA LEU A 61 0.48 -21.16 2.79
C LEU A 61 1.78 -21.19 1.95
N TRP A 62 2.44 -22.34 1.87
CA TRP A 62 3.60 -22.54 0.99
C TRP A 62 3.23 -22.41 -0.49
N LYS A 63 2.08 -22.98 -0.91
CA LYS A 63 1.56 -22.79 -2.27
C LYS A 63 1.34 -21.31 -2.58
N GLN A 64 0.76 -20.56 -1.64
CA GLN A 64 0.63 -19.10 -1.79
C GLN A 64 1.98 -18.40 -1.85
N GLY A 65 2.97 -18.82 -1.04
CA GLY A 65 4.35 -18.34 -1.12
C GLY A 65 4.94 -18.51 -2.52
N VAL A 66 4.82 -19.70 -3.11
CA VAL A 66 5.28 -19.96 -4.49
C VAL A 66 4.65 -18.98 -5.48
N ILE A 67 3.33 -18.75 -5.37
CA ILE A 67 2.62 -17.81 -6.25
C ILE A 67 3.06 -16.36 -6.03
N GLU A 68 3.33 -15.93 -4.79
CA GLU A 68 3.96 -14.64 -4.50
C GLU A 68 5.34 -14.52 -5.16
N GLY A 69 6.13 -15.60 -5.14
CA GLY A 69 7.43 -15.65 -5.82
C GLY A 69 7.30 -15.52 -7.33
N VAL A 70 6.35 -16.23 -7.96
CA VAL A 70 6.08 -16.11 -9.41
C VAL A 70 5.62 -14.71 -9.78
N GLY A 71 4.69 -14.13 -9.03
CA GLY A 71 4.23 -12.77 -9.26
C GLY A 71 5.35 -11.73 -9.08
N THR A 72 6.20 -11.92 -8.08
CA THR A 72 7.37 -11.05 -7.85
C THR A 72 8.40 -11.20 -8.95
N PHE A 73 8.66 -12.42 -9.43
CA PHE A 73 9.52 -12.65 -10.59
C PHE A 73 9.04 -11.85 -11.81
N ILE A 74 7.75 -11.95 -12.15
CA ILE A 74 7.16 -11.26 -13.29
C ILE A 74 7.26 -9.74 -13.12
N LEU A 75 6.85 -9.23 -11.95
CA LEU A 75 6.88 -7.80 -11.64
C LEU A 75 8.30 -7.23 -11.70
N VAL A 76 9.26 -7.90 -11.06
CA VAL A 76 10.66 -7.46 -11.04
C VAL A 76 11.28 -7.54 -12.43
N TYR A 77 11.10 -8.64 -13.16
CA TYR A 77 11.66 -8.79 -14.51
C TYR A 77 11.13 -7.70 -15.44
N LEU A 78 9.81 -7.51 -15.53
CA LEU A 78 9.23 -6.53 -16.47
C LEU A 78 9.60 -5.08 -16.12
N THR A 79 9.51 -4.70 -14.84
CA THR A 79 9.79 -3.33 -14.41
C THR A 79 11.28 -2.99 -14.35
N ALA A 80 12.14 -3.99 -14.17
CA ALA A 80 13.59 -3.78 -14.23
C ALA A 80 14.07 -3.77 -15.68
N TYR A 81 13.63 -4.71 -16.52
CA TYR A 81 14.08 -4.86 -17.90
C TYR A 81 13.87 -3.58 -18.72
N LEU A 82 12.69 -2.95 -18.62
CA LEU A 82 12.42 -1.69 -19.31
C LEU A 82 13.34 -0.55 -18.82
N ALA A 83 13.71 -0.58 -17.54
CA ALA A 83 14.50 0.47 -16.89
C ALA A 83 16.01 0.20 -16.93
N MET A 84 16.46 -0.83 -17.67
CA MET A 84 17.87 -1.16 -17.82
C MET A 84 18.61 -0.15 -18.70
N SER A 85 19.83 0.18 -18.30
CA SER A 85 20.77 0.97 -19.10
C SER A 85 22.20 0.52 -18.82
N PRO A 86 23.17 0.82 -19.71
CA PRO A 86 24.57 0.50 -19.46
C PRO A 86 25.05 1.12 -18.15
N ALA A 87 25.81 0.36 -17.35
CA ALA A 87 26.30 0.83 -16.04
C ALA A 87 27.06 2.17 -16.15
N ASN A 88 27.90 2.29 -17.19
CA ASN A 88 28.76 3.43 -17.45
C ASN A 88 28.16 4.45 -18.44
N ALA A 89 26.85 4.38 -18.71
CA ALA A 89 26.21 5.37 -19.56
C ALA A 89 26.40 6.79 -18.97
N PRO A 90 26.86 7.78 -19.78
CA PRO A 90 27.06 9.15 -19.32
C PRO A 90 25.81 9.71 -18.66
N LEU A 91 26.00 10.52 -17.62
CA LEU A 91 24.89 11.22 -16.99
C LEU A 91 24.33 12.25 -17.97
N PRO A 92 23.02 12.26 -18.24
CA PRO A 92 22.45 13.25 -19.14
C PRO A 92 22.49 14.63 -18.49
N SER A 93 23.03 15.61 -19.21
CA SER A 93 23.12 16.99 -18.73
C SER A 93 21.75 17.68 -18.85
N PRO A 94 21.23 18.28 -17.76
CA PRO A 94 20.04 19.12 -17.82
C PRO A 94 20.22 20.27 -18.82
N THR A 95 19.18 20.58 -19.60
CA THR A 95 19.24 21.71 -20.55
C THR A 95 18.93 23.03 -19.83
N PRO A 96 19.46 24.18 -20.27
CA PRO A 96 19.14 25.46 -19.64
C PRO A 96 17.65 25.82 -19.67
N SER A 97 16.92 25.38 -20.71
CA SER A 97 15.52 25.72 -20.93
C SER A 97 14.53 24.78 -20.22
N LEU A 98 14.83 23.48 -20.15
CA LEU A 98 13.91 22.46 -19.62
C LEU A 98 14.45 21.78 -18.35
N GLY A 99 15.68 22.08 -17.94
CA GLY A 99 16.34 21.43 -16.83
C GLY A 99 16.35 19.92 -17.01
N ILE A 100 15.91 19.19 -15.97
CA ILE A 100 15.80 17.74 -15.99
C ILE A 100 14.78 17.22 -17.00
N LEU A 101 13.74 18.01 -17.33
CA LEU A 101 12.66 17.56 -18.21
C LEU A 101 13.15 17.30 -19.64
N GLY A 102 14.28 17.91 -20.02
CA GLY A 102 14.94 17.67 -21.32
C GLY A 102 15.86 16.46 -21.34
N THR A 103 15.94 15.66 -20.27
CA THR A 103 16.88 14.54 -20.16
C THR A 103 16.24 13.19 -20.46
N SER A 104 17.06 12.23 -20.90
CA SER A 104 16.64 10.83 -21.06
C SER A 104 16.18 10.18 -19.74
N THR A 105 16.69 10.66 -18.59
CA THR A 105 16.24 10.23 -17.26
C THR A 105 14.76 10.55 -17.05
N PHE A 106 14.30 11.73 -17.48
CA PHE A 106 12.89 12.11 -17.37
C PHE A 106 11.99 11.27 -18.28
N VAL A 107 12.42 11.04 -19.52
CA VAL A 107 11.70 10.17 -20.47
C VAL A 107 11.59 8.75 -19.92
N GLY A 108 12.70 8.20 -19.44
CA GLY A 108 12.72 6.87 -18.80
C GLY A 108 11.81 6.80 -17.58
N ALA A 109 11.76 7.85 -16.76
CA ALA A 109 10.87 7.92 -15.61
C ALA A 109 9.39 7.94 -16.00
N ILE A 110 9.00 8.65 -17.07
CA ILE A 110 7.61 8.64 -17.57
C ILE A 110 7.21 7.26 -18.07
N ILE A 111 8.03 6.66 -18.96
CA ILE A 111 7.71 5.34 -19.54
C ILE A 111 7.69 4.28 -18.44
N GLY A 112 8.68 4.30 -17.54
CA GLY A 112 8.74 3.42 -16.38
C GLY A 112 7.55 3.60 -15.44
N THR A 113 7.06 4.83 -15.26
CA THR A 113 5.86 5.12 -14.45
C THR A 113 4.62 4.51 -15.07
N ILE A 114 4.37 4.74 -16.37
CA ILE A 114 3.22 4.17 -17.07
C ILE A 114 3.25 2.65 -16.98
N GLN A 115 4.42 2.05 -17.20
CA GLN A 115 4.59 0.61 -17.06
C GLN A 115 4.33 0.14 -15.62
N ALA A 116 4.88 0.81 -14.61
CA ALA A 116 4.70 0.44 -13.20
C ALA A 116 3.21 0.48 -12.79
N ILE A 117 2.47 1.50 -13.23
CA ILE A 117 1.01 1.60 -13.01
C ILE A 117 0.32 0.37 -13.58
N MET A 118 0.55 0.09 -14.86
CA MET A 118 -0.16 -0.97 -15.58
C MET A 118 0.23 -2.37 -15.07
N ILE A 119 1.53 -2.64 -14.94
CA ILE A 119 2.02 -3.97 -14.55
C ILE A 119 1.68 -4.27 -13.09
N LEU A 120 1.82 -3.32 -12.16
CA LEU A 120 1.42 -3.58 -10.77
C LEU A 120 -0.09 -3.80 -10.66
N THR A 121 -0.90 -3.00 -11.35
CA THR A 121 -2.36 -3.17 -11.39
C THR A 121 -2.74 -4.58 -11.87
N LEU A 122 -2.22 -5.00 -13.02
CA LEU A 122 -2.49 -6.32 -13.59
C LEU A 122 -1.96 -7.45 -12.72
N ALA A 123 -0.79 -7.28 -12.09
CA ALA A 123 -0.23 -8.26 -11.18
C ALA A 123 -1.13 -8.44 -9.94
N ILE A 124 -1.64 -7.36 -9.35
CA ILE A 124 -2.58 -7.46 -8.21
C ILE A 124 -3.89 -8.11 -8.67
N TYR A 125 -4.44 -7.80 -9.85
CA TYR A 125 -5.62 -8.53 -10.35
C TYR A 125 -5.36 -10.04 -10.55
N CYS A 126 -4.17 -10.42 -11.00
CA CYS A 126 -3.82 -11.81 -11.28
C CYS A 126 -3.54 -12.61 -10.00
N PHE A 127 -2.71 -12.07 -9.10
CA PHE A 127 -2.21 -12.77 -7.91
C PHE A 127 -2.99 -12.45 -6.64
N GLY A 128 -3.63 -11.28 -6.58
CA GLY A 128 -4.50 -10.83 -5.49
C GLY A 128 -5.54 -11.88 -5.11
N PRO A 129 -6.24 -12.54 -6.06
CA PRO A 129 -7.19 -13.59 -5.76
C PRO A 129 -6.64 -14.81 -4.98
N ILE A 130 -5.33 -15.04 -5.05
CA ILE A 130 -4.70 -16.27 -4.55
C ILE A 130 -3.91 -15.98 -3.26
N THR A 131 -3.11 -14.91 -3.28
CA THR A 131 -2.13 -14.58 -2.23
C THR A 131 -2.39 -13.22 -1.58
N GLY A 132 -3.23 -12.39 -2.18
CA GLY A 132 -3.34 -10.98 -1.85
C GLY A 132 -2.33 -10.09 -2.53
N GLY A 133 -1.49 -10.63 -3.42
CA GLY A 133 -0.70 -9.85 -4.38
C GLY A 133 0.21 -8.83 -3.71
N HIS A 134 0.90 -9.20 -2.63
CA HIS A 134 1.84 -8.30 -1.95
C HIS A 134 3.02 -7.97 -2.85
N LEU A 135 3.63 -8.99 -3.46
CA LEU A 135 4.71 -8.92 -4.46
C LEU A 135 5.93 -8.07 -4.03
N ASN A 136 6.03 -7.82 -2.73
CA ASN A 136 6.91 -6.83 -2.14
C ASN A 136 7.09 -7.11 -0.64
N PRO A 137 8.34 -7.34 -0.17
CA PRO A 137 8.63 -7.52 1.25
C PRO A 137 8.18 -6.33 2.09
N PHE A 138 8.28 -5.11 1.57
CA PHE A 138 7.85 -3.91 2.26
C PHE A 138 6.35 -3.94 2.59
N ILE A 139 5.50 -4.26 1.61
CA ILE A 139 4.05 -4.36 1.82
C ILE A 139 3.74 -5.48 2.81
N THR A 140 4.40 -6.63 2.66
CA THR A 140 4.22 -7.79 3.56
C THR A 140 4.57 -7.48 5.01
N ILE A 141 5.66 -6.74 5.23
CA ILE A 141 6.08 -6.31 6.56
C ILE A 141 5.08 -5.26 7.10
N ALA A 142 4.63 -4.32 6.28
CA ALA A 142 3.65 -3.32 6.70
C ALA A 142 2.32 -3.95 7.13
N THR A 143 1.79 -4.92 6.37
CA THR A 143 0.56 -5.64 6.74
C THR A 143 0.75 -6.53 7.97
N PHE A 144 1.96 -7.05 8.20
CA PHE A 144 2.29 -7.76 9.44
C PHE A 144 2.27 -6.82 10.65
N LEU A 145 2.91 -5.65 10.55
CA LEU A 145 3.00 -4.66 11.62
C LEU A 145 1.62 -4.11 12.05
N VAL A 146 0.67 -4.02 11.12
CA VAL A 146 -0.72 -3.63 11.43
C VAL A 146 -1.65 -4.81 11.74
N ARG A 147 -1.10 -6.02 11.90
CA ARG A 147 -1.82 -7.25 12.27
C ARG A 147 -2.89 -7.69 11.26
N LEU A 148 -2.62 -7.50 9.98
CA LEU A 148 -3.41 -8.07 8.87
C LEU A 148 -2.76 -9.32 8.27
N THR A 149 -1.51 -9.61 8.64
CA THR A 149 -0.72 -10.76 8.17
C THR A 149 -0.07 -11.44 9.36
N SER A 150 -0.15 -12.77 9.43
CA SER A 150 0.53 -13.54 10.48
C SER A 150 2.04 -13.64 10.22
N LEU A 151 2.84 -13.86 11.28
CA LEU A 151 4.29 -14.02 11.15
C LEU A 151 4.67 -15.16 10.16
N PRO A 152 4.05 -16.37 10.22
CA PRO A 152 4.37 -17.43 9.26
C PRO A 152 4.16 -17.01 7.81
N ARG A 153 3.06 -16.30 7.51
CA ARG A 153 2.79 -15.81 6.16
C ARG A 153 3.82 -14.77 5.75
N ALA A 154 4.15 -13.83 6.64
CA ALA A 154 5.14 -12.81 6.35
C ALA A 154 6.51 -13.43 6.01
N LEU A 155 6.97 -14.40 6.80
CA LEU A 155 8.25 -15.09 6.57
C LEU A 155 8.26 -15.85 5.24
N ILE A 156 7.19 -16.60 4.95
CA ILE A 156 7.06 -17.35 3.69
C ILE A 156 7.02 -16.38 2.50
N TYR A 157 6.18 -15.34 2.56
CA TYR A 157 6.03 -14.39 1.46
C TYR A 157 7.34 -13.67 1.17
N VAL A 158 8.02 -13.12 2.19
CA VAL A 158 9.31 -12.44 2.01
C VAL A 158 10.34 -13.40 1.40
N THR A 159 10.42 -14.65 1.87
CA THR A 159 11.36 -15.65 1.34
C THR A 159 11.12 -15.93 -0.14
N PHE A 160 9.87 -16.18 -0.54
CA PHE A 160 9.54 -16.47 -1.93
C PHE A 160 9.60 -15.24 -2.83
N GLN A 161 9.24 -14.06 -2.34
CA GLN A 161 9.41 -12.79 -3.06
C GLN A 161 10.89 -12.56 -3.40
N LEU A 162 11.80 -12.79 -2.46
CA LEU A 162 13.25 -12.69 -2.70
C LEU A 162 13.77 -13.77 -3.64
N THR A 163 13.22 -14.99 -3.54
CA THR A 163 13.56 -16.09 -4.46
C THR A 163 13.15 -15.75 -5.89
N GLY A 164 11.90 -15.31 -6.08
CA GLY A 164 11.38 -14.87 -7.38
C GLY A 164 12.15 -13.68 -7.95
N ALA A 165 12.45 -12.68 -7.12
CA ALA A 165 13.26 -11.54 -7.54
C ALA A 165 14.69 -11.93 -7.91
N SER A 166 15.31 -12.88 -7.20
CA SER A 166 16.65 -13.38 -7.53
C SER A 166 16.66 -14.06 -8.90
N LEU A 167 15.66 -14.91 -9.17
CA LEU A 167 15.49 -15.53 -10.49
C LEU A 167 15.28 -14.48 -11.58
N ALA A 168 14.48 -13.44 -11.32
CA ALA A 168 14.31 -12.33 -12.25
C ALA A 168 15.65 -11.63 -12.52
N GLY A 169 16.43 -11.35 -11.48
CA GLY A 169 17.79 -10.80 -11.58
C GLY A 169 18.72 -11.60 -12.49
N LEU A 170 18.75 -12.92 -12.29
CA LEU A 170 19.54 -13.82 -13.13
C LEU A 170 19.06 -13.82 -14.59
N MET A 171 17.75 -13.74 -14.82
CA MET A 171 17.19 -13.61 -16.17
C MET A 171 17.49 -12.25 -16.81
N LEU A 172 17.46 -11.15 -16.05
CA LEU A 172 17.88 -9.84 -16.56
C LEU A 172 19.34 -9.87 -17.02
N ARG A 173 20.23 -10.47 -16.22
CA ARG A 173 21.64 -10.68 -16.58
C ARG A 173 21.77 -11.50 -17.86
N ALA A 174 21.02 -12.60 -17.98
CA ALA A 174 21.03 -13.45 -19.16
C ALA A 174 20.53 -12.69 -20.41
N SER A 175 19.41 -11.97 -20.30
CA SER A 175 18.83 -11.18 -21.39
C SER A 175 19.71 -9.99 -21.81
N TRP A 176 20.47 -9.41 -20.88
CA TRP A 176 21.44 -8.35 -21.19
C TRP A 176 22.74 -8.87 -21.83
N GLY A 177 23.10 -10.13 -21.54
CA GLY A 177 24.39 -10.71 -21.94
C GLY A 177 25.57 -10.35 -21.02
N GLY A 178 25.32 -9.83 -19.81
CA GLY A 178 26.38 -9.39 -18.91
C GLY A 178 25.89 -8.80 -17.59
N ARG A 179 26.83 -8.36 -16.75
CA ARG A 179 26.54 -7.73 -15.44
C ARG A 179 26.55 -6.20 -15.50
N ASP A 180 27.07 -5.62 -16.58
CA ASP A 180 27.37 -4.19 -16.69
C ASP A 180 26.14 -3.35 -17.08
N PHE A 181 25.09 -3.48 -16.27
CA PHE A 181 23.87 -2.70 -16.38
C PHE A 181 23.46 -2.09 -15.05
N LYS A 182 22.71 -1.00 -15.12
CA LYS A 182 22.02 -0.37 -14.00
C LYS A 182 20.53 -0.28 -14.31
N VAL A 183 19.71 -0.21 -13.27
CA VAL A 183 18.24 -0.19 -13.40
C VAL A 183 17.68 1.01 -12.66
N GLY A 184 16.81 1.79 -13.31
CA GLY A 184 16.08 2.89 -12.66
C GLY A 184 15.41 2.45 -11.34
N GLY A 185 15.52 3.28 -10.31
CA GLY A 185 15.11 2.97 -8.93
C GLY A 185 16.10 2.14 -8.12
N CYS A 186 17.07 1.46 -8.75
CA CYS A 186 18.02 0.55 -8.11
C CYS A 186 19.47 0.86 -8.49
N PHE A 187 19.80 2.14 -8.63
CA PHE A 187 21.18 2.60 -8.78
C PHE A 187 21.38 3.93 -8.04
N LEU A 188 22.58 4.12 -7.52
CA LEU A 188 23.03 5.32 -6.85
C LEU A 188 24.50 5.52 -7.19
N ILE A 189 24.85 6.71 -7.66
CA ILE A 189 26.24 7.13 -7.84
C ILE A 189 26.60 8.03 -6.66
N ASN A 190 27.08 7.41 -5.59
CA ASN A 190 27.57 8.10 -4.40
C ASN A 190 29.04 8.51 -4.53
N ASP A 191 29.79 7.84 -5.41
CA ASP A 191 31.15 8.19 -5.78
C ASP A 191 31.36 8.06 -7.29
N PHE A 192 32.17 8.98 -7.83
CA PHE A 192 32.52 8.95 -9.24
C PHE A 192 33.84 8.20 -9.44
N PRO A 193 33.94 7.36 -10.48
CA PRO A 193 35.20 6.73 -10.84
C PRO A 193 36.25 7.79 -11.25
N PRO A 194 37.56 7.47 -11.09
CA PRO A 194 38.64 8.35 -11.56
C PRO A 194 38.46 8.70 -13.04
N GLY A 195 38.54 9.98 -13.39
CA GLY A 195 38.36 10.46 -14.77
C GLY A 195 36.92 10.81 -15.18
N SER A 196 35.95 10.72 -14.26
CA SER A 196 34.60 11.27 -14.49
C SER A 196 34.64 12.77 -14.76
N THR A 197 33.97 13.20 -15.83
CA THR A 197 33.74 14.63 -16.16
C THR A 197 32.47 15.19 -15.53
N ALA A 198 31.70 14.36 -14.80
CA ALA A 198 30.48 14.80 -14.13
C ALA A 198 30.80 15.74 -12.95
N PRO A 199 30.05 16.84 -12.76
CA PRO A 199 30.24 17.75 -11.65
C PRO A 199 30.10 17.05 -10.30
N ALA A 200 30.96 17.37 -9.33
CA ALA A 200 30.86 16.81 -7.97
C ALA A 200 29.52 17.11 -7.29
N SER A 201 28.84 18.20 -7.68
CA SER A 201 27.49 18.58 -7.22
C SER A 201 26.40 17.59 -7.62
N GLU A 202 26.67 16.70 -8.58
CA GLU A 202 25.73 15.66 -8.98
C GLU A 202 25.81 14.41 -8.08
N LYS A 203 26.86 14.25 -7.25
CA LYS A 203 26.93 13.16 -6.28
C LYS A 203 25.73 13.18 -5.35
N VAL A 204 25.17 12.01 -5.08
CA VAL A 204 24.07 11.85 -4.13
C VAL A 204 24.59 11.18 -2.87
N GLY A 205 24.56 11.93 -1.76
CA GLY A 205 24.92 11.40 -0.45
C GLY A 205 23.93 10.33 0.01
N LEU A 206 24.42 9.37 0.82
CA LEU A 206 23.61 8.25 1.32
C LEU A 206 22.38 8.71 2.12
N GLY A 207 22.53 9.78 2.93
CA GLY A 207 21.42 10.37 3.69
C GLY A 207 20.31 10.92 2.78
N ASN A 208 20.67 11.49 1.64
CA ASN A 208 19.70 12.02 0.67
C ASN A 208 18.94 10.87 -0.02
N ALA A 209 19.66 9.82 -0.43
CA ALA A 209 19.04 8.62 -1.01
C ALA A 209 18.11 7.94 0.00
N PHE A 210 18.54 7.80 1.26
CA PHE A 210 17.71 7.29 2.34
C PHE A 210 16.45 8.13 2.57
N ALA A 211 16.57 9.45 2.63
CA ALA A 211 15.43 10.35 2.82
C ALA A 211 14.39 10.18 1.71
N VAL A 212 14.82 10.04 0.44
CA VAL A 212 13.92 9.83 -0.70
C VAL A 212 13.28 8.44 -0.66
N GLU A 213 14.05 7.37 -0.36
CA GLU A 213 13.52 6.00 -0.24
C GLU A 213 12.49 5.90 0.90
N PHE A 214 12.80 6.46 2.07
CA PHE A 214 11.91 6.52 3.22
C PHE A 214 10.63 7.31 2.90
N THR A 215 10.77 8.53 2.38
CA THR A 215 9.63 9.41 2.11
C THR A 215 8.71 8.83 1.04
N GLY A 216 9.28 8.30 -0.04
CA GLY A 216 8.52 7.61 -1.08
C GLY A 216 7.77 6.41 -0.54
N SER A 217 8.44 5.56 0.24
CA SER A 217 7.82 4.39 0.86
C SER A 217 6.70 4.79 1.83
N PHE A 218 6.90 5.84 2.63
CA PHE A 218 5.92 6.33 3.59
C PHE A 218 4.66 6.87 2.92
N ILE A 219 4.82 7.69 1.87
CA ILE A 219 3.69 8.19 1.09
C ILE A 219 2.96 7.01 0.40
N LEU A 220 3.73 6.10 -0.22
CA LEU A 220 3.17 4.93 -0.89
C LEU A 220 2.31 4.11 0.05
N ILE A 221 2.82 3.76 1.24
CA ILE A 221 2.09 2.86 2.15
C ILE A 221 0.83 3.50 2.73
N ILE A 222 0.87 4.79 3.08
CA ILE A 222 -0.30 5.52 3.56
C ILE A 222 -1.41 5.50 2.51
N ILE A 223 -1.08 5.86 1.26
CA ILE A 223 -2.08 5.96 0.21
C ILE A 223 -2.59 4.57 -0.15
N VAL A 224 -1.70 3.57 -0.33
CA VAL A 224 -2.10 2.19 -0.65
C VAL A 224 -2.99 1.59 0.43
N PHE A 225 -2.67 1.78 1.71
CA PHE A 225 -3.56 1.34 2.80
C PHE A 225 -4.91 2.04 2.72
N GLY A 226 -4.93 3.36 2.53
CA GLY A 226 -6.17 4.13 2.41
C GLY A 226 -7.06 3.69 1.24
N VAL A 227 -6.49 3.53 0.05
CA VAL A 227 -7.26 3.27 -1.19
C VAL A 227 -7.51 1.78 -1.48
N ALA A 228 -6.72 0.88 -0.91
CA ALA A 228 -6.78 -0.54 -1.25
C ALA A 228 -7.01 -1.50 -0.07
N MET A 229 -6.81 -1.07 1.18
CA MET A 229 -6.96 -1.94 2.36
C MET A 229 -7.85 -1.38 3.47
N ASP A 230 -8.20 -0.09 3.43
CA ASP A 230 -9.03 0.53 4.45
C ASP A 230 -10.49 0.08 4.31
N PRO A 231 -11.05 -0.61 5.32
CA PRO A 231 -12.43 -1.10 5.28
C PRO A 231 -13.46 0.02 5.14
N ARG A 232 -13.15 1.24 5.58
CA ARG A 232 -14.06 2.39 5.50
C ARG A 232 -14.30 2.83 4.06
N ASN A 233 -13.35 2.59 3.17
CA ASN A 233 -13.44 2.88 1.75
C ASN A 233 -14.01 1.72 0.92
N LYS A 234 -14.40 0.61 1.56
CA LYS A 234 -14.92 -0.58 0.87
C LYS A 234 -16.13 -0.26 -0.01
N SER A 235 -17.12 0.46 0.52
CA SER A 235 -18.36 0.76 -0.21
C SER A 235 -18.16 1.67 -1.41
N LEU A 236 -17.15 2.56 -1.35
CA LEU A 236 -16.86 3.53 -2.40
C LEU A 236 -15.96 2.95 -3.51
N LEU A 237 -14.87 2.28 -3.13
CA LEU A 237 -13.84 1.83 -4.08
C LEU A 237 -14.02 0.37 -4.50
N GLY A 238 -14.53 -0.47 -3.59
CA GLY A 238 -14.71 -1.90 -3.81
C GLY A 238 -13.41 -2.66 -4.15
N PRO A 239 -13.51 -3.98 -4.41
CA PRO A 239 -12.37 -4.80 -4.83
C PRO A 239 -11.92 -4.47 -6.26
N THR A 240 -12.81 -3.96 -7.11
CA THR A 240 -12.49 -3.73 -8.52
C THR A 240 -11.52 -2.57 -8.69
N LEU A 241 -11.66 -1.45 -7.99
CA LEU A 241 -10.84 -0.25 -8.24
C LEU A 241 -9.52 -0.26 -7.45
N ALA A 242 -9.47 -0.97 -6.32
CA ALA A 242 -8.32 -0.98 -5.42
C ALA A 242 -6.98 -1.40 -6.08
N PRO A 243 -6.89 -2.45 -6.94
CA PRO A 243 -5.67 -2.80 -7.65
C PRO A 243 -5.14 -1.66 -8.54
N PHE A 244 -6.03 -0.99 -9.26
CA PHE A 244 -5.68 0.14 -10.12
C PHE A 244 -5.14 1.31 -9.30
N LEU A 245 -5.79 1.65 -8.18
CA LEU A 245 -5.32 2.75 -7.33
C LEU A 245 -3.98 2.44 -6.66
N ALA A 246 -3.72 1.18 -6.30
CA ALA A 246 -2.40 0.77 -5.81
C ALA A 246 -1.31 0.94 -6.90
N GLY A 247 -1.58 0.51 -8.13
CA GLY A 247 -0.70 0.74 -9.28
C GLY A 247 -0.46 2.22 -9.56
N LEU A 248 -1.54 3.01 -9.62
CA LEU A 248 -1.51 4.45 -9.84
C LEU A 248 -0.67 5.16 -8.77
N THR A 249 -0.84 4.80 -7.50
CA THR A 249 -0.07 5.34 -6.38
C THR A 249 1.42 5.06 -6.55
N LEU A 250 1.81 3.80 -6.82
CA LEU A 250 3.21 3.46 -7.03
C LEU A 250 3.82 4.30 -8.17
N GLY A 251 3.12 4.39 -9.30
CA GLY A 251 3.59 5.15 -10.44
C GLY A 251 3.78 6.63 -10.14
N LEU A 252 2.76 7.30 -9.60
CA LEU A 252 2.81 8.75 -9.33
C LEU A 252 3.85 9.10 -8.26
N VAL A 253 3.98 8.31 -7.20
CA VAL A 253 5.03 8.51 -6.18
C VAL A 253 6.41 8.30 -6.80
N SER A 254 6.59 7.25 -7.62
CA SER A 254 7.85 6.99 -8.31
C SER A 254 8.23 8.14 -9.24
N LEU A 255 7.30 8.65 -10.05
CA LEU A 255 7.55 9.77 -10.96
C LEU A 255 7.97 11.03 -10.21
N SER A 256 7.26 11.33 -9.11
CA SER A 256 7.47 12.54 -8.32
C SER A 256 8.87 12.59 -7.69
N LEU A 257 9.46 11.42 -7.39
CA LEU A 257 10.70 11.32 -6.63
C LEU A 257 11.90 10.82 -7.45
N SER A 258 11.69 10.29 -8.67
CA SER A 258 12.77 9.69 -9.48
C SER A 258 13.57 10.67 -10.33
N VAL A 259 13.08 11.89 -10.53
CA VAL A 259 13.66 12.78 -11.55
C VAL A 259 14.61 13.83 -10.97
N ALA A 260 14.56 14.12 -9.67
CA ALA A 260 15.27 15.27 -9.09
C ALA A 260 16.82 15.22 -9.22
N LYS A 261 17.41 14.03 -9.41
CA LYS A 261 18.87 13.83 -9.47
C LYS A 261 19.23 12.78 -10.52
N VAL A 262 20.04 13.16 -11.52
CA VAL A 262 20.46 12.25 -12.60
C VAL A 262 21.33 11.08 -12.11
N ALA A 263 22.06 11.27 -11.02
CA ALA A 263 22.94 10.29 -10.38
C ALA A 263 22.22 9.31 -9.43
N TYR A 264 20.91 9.43 -9.29
CA TYR A 264 20.10 8.52 -8.47
C TYR A 264 18.89 8.04 -9.28
N GLY A 265 18.63 6.74 -9.25
CA GLY A 265 17.51 6.16 -9.99
C GLY A 265 16.12 6.47 -9.44
N GLY A 266 16.03 7.18 -8.31
CA GLY A 266 14.79 7.37 -7.59
C GLY A 266 14.52 6.28 -6.56
N PRO A 267 13.44 6.41 -5.77
CA PRO A 267 13.12 5.44 -4.75
C PRO A 267 12.53 4.17 -5.36
N SER A 268 13.01 3.00 -4.94
CA SER A 268 12.43 1.74 -5.43
C SER A 268 11.16 1.36 -4.69
N MET A 269 11.10 1.61 -3.38
CA MET A 269 9.97 1.26 -2.50
C MET A 269 9.62 -0.24 -2.52
N ASN A 270 10.54 -1.08 -3.00
CA ASN A 270 10.39 -2.53 -3.08
C ASN A 270 11.77 -3.19 -2.87
N PRO A 271 12.04 -3.69 -1.65
CA PRO A 271 13.31 -4.35 -1.35
C PRO A 271 13.61 -5.53 -2.27
N ALA A 272 12.60 -6.34 -2.64
CA ALA A 272 12.79 -7.48 -3.54
C ALA A 272 13.20 -7.03 -4.93
N ARG A 273 12.63 -5.94 -5.47
CA ARG A 273 12.98 -5.42 -6.79
C ARG A 273 14.47 -5.10 -6.89
N CYS A 274 15.01 -4.29 -5.97
CA CYS A 274 16.44 -3.97 -6.03
C CYS A 274 17.33 -5.14 -5.63
N PHE A 275 16.90 -5.99 -4.68
CA PHE A 275 17.63 -7.21 -4.37
C PHE A 275 17.82 -8.09 -5.61
N GLY A 276 16.75 -8.30 -6.40
CA GLY A 276 16.82 -9.02 -7.67
C GLY A 276 17.79 -8.39 -8.67
N VAL A 277 17.71 -7.08 -8.88
CA VAL A 277 18.66 -6.35 -9.73
C VAL A 277 20.11 -6.58 -9.27
N PHE A 278 20.38 -6.50 -7.97
CA PHE A 278 21.73 -6.68 -7.43
C PHE A 278 22.23 -8.12 -7.54
N VAL A 279 21.35 -9.12 -7.46
CA VAL A 279 21.68 -10.51 -7.81
C VAL A 279 22.12 -10.60 -9.28
N GLY A 280 21.42 -9.89 -10.19
CA GLY A 280 21.77 -9.84 -11.61
C GLY A 280 23.12 -9.18 -11.89
N THR A 281 23.44 -8.07 -11.21
CA THR A 281 24.71 -7.35 -11.36
C THR A 281 25.84 -7.94 -10.52
N GLY A 282 25.53 -8.86 -9.61
CA GLY A 282 26.50 -9.50 -8.71
C GLY A 282 26.95 -8.61 -7.55
N PHE A 283 26.10 -7.69 -7.10
CA PHE A 283 26.35 -6.76 -5.97
C PHE A 283 27.59 -5.86 -6.16
N SER A 284 28.00 -5.61 -7.39
CA SER A 284 29.14 -4.74 -7.69
C SER A 284 28.79 -3.28 -7.39
N GLY A 285 29.53 -2.64 -6.48
CA GLY A 285 29.36 -1.21 -6.17
C GLY A 285 28.07 -0.86 -5.41
N THR A 286 27.45 -1.82 -4.72
CA THR A 286 26.15 -1.63 -4.05
C THR A 286 26.23 -1.65 -2.53
N SER A 287 27.31 -1.13 -1.92
CA SER A 287 27.45 -1.07 -0.45
C SER A 287 26.30 -0.33 0.26
N TRP A 288 25.59 0.53 -0.48
CA TRP A 288 24.42 1.30 -0.05
C TRP A 288 23.09 0.55 -0.19
N HIS A 289 23.08 -0.72 -0.62
CA HIS A 289 21.86 -1.50 -0.87
C HIS A 289 20.93 -1.63 0.36
N TRP A 290 21.47 -1.49 1.58
CA TRP A 290 20.71 -1.49 2.82
C TRP A 290 19.63 -0.41 2.86
N ILE A 291 19.79 0.69 2.12
CA ILE A 291 18.82 1.79 2.05
C ILE A 291 17.45 1.29 1.58
N HIS A 292 17.43 0.40 0.58
CA HIS A 292 16.21 -0.21 0.04
C HIS A 292 15.52 -1.19 1.01
N TRP A 293 16.11 -1.45 2.18
CA TRP A 293 15.52 -2.25 3.24
C TRP A 293 15.13 -1.38 4.43
N VAL A 294 16.08 -0.63 4.96
CA VAL A 294 15.88 0.18 6.16
C VAL A 294 14.91 1.32 5.89
N GLY A 295 14.98 1.97 4.73
CA GLY A 295 14.05 3.05 4.34
C GLY A 295 12.59 2.58 4.34
N PRO A 296 12.23 1.55 3.55
CA PRO A 296 10.87 1.02 3.54
C PRO A 296 10.42 0.44 4.88
N VAL A 297 11.28 -0.29 5.62
CA VAL A 297 10.90 -0.83 6.94
C VAL A 297 10.64 0.29 7.96
N ALA A 298 11.46 1.34 7.99
CA ALA A 298 11.22 2.49 8.86
C ALA A 298 9.89 3.20 8.51
N ALA A 299 9.59 3.34 7.23
CA ALA A 299 8.31 3.87 6.77
C ALA A 299 7.12 3.00 7.19
N ALA A 300 7.26 1.67 7.10
CA ALA A 300 6.24 0.71 7.54
C ALA A 300 5.98 0.79 9.05
N VAL A 301 7.03 0.96 9.86
CA VAL A 301 6.92 1.15 11.32
C VAL A 301 6.15 2.43 11.64
N LEU A 302 6.51 3.56 11.02
CA LEU A 302 5.83 4.82 11.25
C LEU A 302 4.35 4.75 10.82
N HIS A 303 4.08 4.17 9.65
CA HIS A 303 2.71 3.91 9.22
C HIS A 303 1.94 3.03 10.21
N ALA A 304 2.55 1.96 10.72
CA ALA A 304 1.90 1.09 11.69
C ALA A 304 1.60 1.81 13.00
N MET A 305 2.47 2.71 13.46
CA MET A 305 2.17 3.56 14.63
C MET A 305 0.91 4.39 14.37
N MET A 306 0.82 5.07 13.21
CA MET A 306 -0.36 5.86 12.86
C MET A 306 -1.63 5.02 12.71
N TYR A 307 -1.53 3.87 12.05
CA TYR A 307 -2.64 2.95 11.84
C TYR A 307 -3.19 2.40 13.17
N ASN A 308 -2.33 2.15 14.16
CA ASN A 308 -2.76 1.68 15.48
C ASN A 308 -3.23 2.81 16.39
N LEU A 309 -2.79 4.06 16.18
CA LEU A 309 -3.32 5.24 16.88
C LEU A 309 -4.77 5.55 16.46
N VAL A 310 -5.11 5.33 15.19
CA VAL A 310 -6.47 5.52 14.65
C VAL A 310 -6.92 4.25 13.94
N PRO A 311 -7.23 3.18 14.68
CA PRO A 311 -7.52 1.88 14.08
C PRO A 311 -8.85 1.93 13.30
N PRO A 312 -8.90 1.36 12.09
CA PRO A 312 -10.15 1.31 11.32
C PRO A 312 -11.13 0.26 11.88
N TRP A 313 -10.67 -0.61 12.77
CA TRP A 313 -11.47 -1.62 13.44
C TRP A 313 -11.48 -1.36 14.95
N GLN A 314 -12.67 -1.36 15.53
CA GLN A 314 -12.90 -1.27 16.98
C GLN A 314 -13.85 -2.40 17.40
N PHE A 315 -13.74 -2.86 18.63
CA PHE A 315 -14.72 -3.81 19.14
C PHE A 315 -16.04 -3.07 19.40
N ARG A 316 -17.17 -3.69 19.05
CA ARG A 316 -18.51 -3.06 19.10
C ARG A 316 -18.84 -2.42 20.46
N GLY A 317 -18.38 -3.02 21.57
CA GLY A 317 -18.59 -2.49 22.91
C GLY A 317 -17.87 -1.16 23.19
N GLU A 318 -16.70 -0.92 22.57
CA GLU A 318 -15.96 0.34 22.72
C GLU A 318 -16.68 1.49 21.99
N VAL A 319 -17.33 1.20 20.86
CA VAL A 319 -18.10 2.19 20.08
C VAL A 319 -19.38 2.59 20.80
N GLU A 320 -20.11 1.63 21.37
CA GLU A 320 -21.33 1.91 22.14
C GLU A 320 -21.02 2.75 23.39
N GLU A 321 -19.88 2.56 24.04
CA GLU A 321 -19.44 3.39 25.18
C GLU A 321 -19.08 4.83 24.77
N VAL A 322 -18.42 5.02 23.62
CA VAL A 322 -18.10 6.36 23.08
C VAL A 322 -19.36 7.10 22.62
N VAL A 323 -20.27 6.41 21.92
CA VAL A 323 -21.51 6.99 21.40
C VAL A 323 -22.54 7.25 22.52
N SER A 324 -22.51 6.46 23.61
CA SER A 324 -23.37 6.69 24.79
C SER A 324 -22.85 7.76 25.75
N GLN A 325 -21.63 8.27 25.55
CA GLN A 325 -21.07 9.42 26.29
C GLN A 325 -20.89 10.69 25.42
N PRO A 326 -21.92 11.22 24.72
CA PRO A 326 -21.80 12.50 24.05
C PRO A 326 -21.94 13.64 25.09
N GLY A 327 -20.87 13.95 25.83
CA GLY A 327 -20.94 15.05 26.80
C GLY A 327 -19.79 15.25 27.79
N LYS A 328 -18.69 14.49 27.73
CA LYS A 328 -17.57 14.63 28.69
C LYS A 328 -16.24 15.09 28.09
N THR A 329 -16.28 15.79 26.95
CA THR A 329 -15.12 16.55 26.48
C THR A 329 -15.39 18.03 26.61
N GLY A 330 -14.81 18.63 27.67
CA GLY A 330 -14.68 20.08 27.80
C GLY A 330 -15.55 20.72 28.88
N MET A 331 -15.25 20.45 30.15
CA MET A 331 -15.51 21.45 31.19
C MET A 331 -14.31 21.49 32.13
N MET A 332 -13.49 22.53 31.98
CA MET A 332 -12.56 22.93 33.04
C MET A 332 -13.36 23.13 34.34
N PRO A 333 -12.83 22.75 35.51
CA PRO A 333 -13.53 23.00 36.76
C PRO A 333 -13.65 24.50 36.97
N ALA A 334 -14.87 25.03 36.88
CA ALA A 334 -15.16 26.39 37.28
C ALA A 334 -14.99 26.47 38.80
N HIS A 335 -13.91 27.13 39.24
CA HIS A 335 -13.82 27.64 40.59
C HIS A 335 -14.96 28.64 40.81
N SER A 336 -15.89 28.30 41.69
CA SER A 336 -16.89 29.20 42.23
C SER A 336 -16.27 30.10 43.30
N PRO A 337 -16.47 31.42 43.25
CA PRO A 337 -16.46 32.24 44.44
C PRO A 337 -17.89 32.35 45.00
N SER A 338 -17.93 32.28 46.31
CA SER A 338 -19.09 32.38 47.20
C SER A 338 -19.78 33.75 47.20
N VAL A 339 -21.12 33.69 47.21
CA VAL A 339 -22.08 34.46 48.05
C VAL A 339 -22.13 36.00 47.94
N GLY A 340 -23.34 36.52 47.67
CA GLY A 340 -23.84 37.75 48.29
C GLY A 340 -24.92 38.54 47.54
N GLY A 341 -26.17 38.53 48.05
CA GLY A 341 -26.99 39.75 48.16
C GLY A 341 -28.06 40.06 47.08
N SER A 342 -29.31 39.75 47.43
CA SER A 342 -30.55 40.58 47.32
C SER A 342 -30.86 41.43 46.07
N GLY A 343 -32.07 41.24 45.49
CA GLY A 343 -32.80 42.34 44.82
C GLY A 343 -33.81 41.94 43.74
N ASP A 344 -35.08 41.88 44.16
CA ASP A 344 -36.32 42.23 43.42
C ASP A 344 -36.93 41.29 42.35
N PRO A 345 -38.25 40.95 42.44
CA PRO A 345 -38.95 40.10 41.48
C PRO A 345 -39.97 40.91 40.67
N ASP A 346 -39.68 41.23 39.40
CA ASP A 346 -40.73 41.61 38.44
C ASP A 346 -40.23 41.57 37.00
N ALA A 347 -40.49 40.45 36.32
CA ALA A 347 -40.61 40.38 34.86
C ALA A 347 -41.42 39.14 34.47
N VAL A 348 -42.73 39.27 34.64
CA VAL A 348 -43.77 38.40 34.10
C VAL A 348 -43.94 38.65 32.59
N ARG A 349 -44.34 37.58 31.86
CA ARG A 349 -44.67 37.42 30.42
C ARG A 349 -43.51 36.89 29.57
N THR A 350 -43.60 35.72 28.93
CA THR A 350 -44.78 35.16 28.24
C THR A 350 -44.76 33.64 28.21
N GLN A 351 -45.96 33.09 28.32
CA GLN A 351 -46.38 31.70 28.41
C GLN A 351 -46.22 30.90 27.11
N HIS A 352 -45.92 29.60 27.31
CA HIS A 352 -46.54 28.39 26.75
C HIS A 352 -46.69 28.15 25.23
N GLN A 353 -46.62 26.83 24.95
CA GLN A 353 -47.11 26.06 23.80
C GLN A 353 -46.10 25.89 22.65
N LEU A 354 -45.84 24.71 22.07
CA LEU A 354 -46.42 23.38 22.21
C LEU A 354 -45.40 22.33 21.74
N ARG A 355 -45.47 21.18 22.40
CA ARG A 355 -44.99 19.87 21.99
C ARG A 355 -45.74 19.46 20.72
N ASP A 356 -45.04 19.14 19.64
CA ASP A 356 -45.45 18.08 18.72
C ASP A 356 -44.32 17.68 17.77
N GLY A 357 -44.17 16.37 17.61
CA GLY A 357 -43.14 15.77 16.78
C GLY A 357 -43.40 15.97 15.30
N ARG A 358 -42.32 16.11 14.53
CA ARG A 358 -42.18 15.59 13.17
C ARG A 358 -40.71 15.68 12.74
N SER A 359 -40.22 14.53 12.30
CA SER A 359 -38.95 14.32 11.63
C SER A 359 -38.74 15.31 10.47
N CYS A 360 -37.54 15.87 10.35
CA CYS A 360 -37.10 16.55 9.13
C CYS A 360 -35.98 15.71 8.49
N PHE A 361 -36.40 14.76 7.66
CA PHE A 361 -35.62 14.20 6.56
C PHE A 361 -35.72 15.18 5.39
N ILE A 362 -34.60 15.57 4.80
CA ILE A 362 -34.55 16.32 3.54
C ILE A 362 -34.54 15.29 2.40
N PRO A 363 -35.51 15.29 1.47
CA PRO A 363 -35.49 14.38 0.32
C PRO A 363 -34.77 15.03 -0.87
N LEU A 364 -33.78 14.34 -1.42
CA LEU A 364 -33.29 14.61 -2.77
C LEU A 364 -34.21 13.88 -3.77
N SER A 365 -34.80 14.68 -4.67
CA SER A 365 -35.74 14.28 -5.71
C SER A 365 -35.10 13.34 -6.73
N ASN A 366 -35.79 12.22 -7.00
CA ASN A 366 -35.58 11.35 -8.15
C ASN A 366 -36.36 11.89 -9.36
N SER A 367 -35.69 12.12 -10.48
CA SER A 367 -36.31 12.27 -11.79
C SER A 367 -35.35 11.81 -12.88
N MET A 368 -35.33 10.50 -13.20
CA MET A 368 -35.15 9.96 -14.56
C MET A 368 -35.17 8.43 -14.50
N THR A 369 -36.37 7.89 -14.70
CA THR A 369 -36.62 6.45 -14.84
C THR A 369 -36.43 6.02 -16.30
N LEU A 370 -35.76 4.89 -16.44
CA LEU A 370 -35.80 3.93 -17.55
C LEU A 370 -37.00 4.07 -18.52
N ARG A 371 -36.70 4.32 -19.81
CA ARG A 371 -37.47 3.82 -20.96
C ARG A 371 -36.53 3.62 -22.17
N ALA A 372 -36.01 2.41 -22.34
CA ALA A 372 -35.43 1.95 -23.62
C ALA A 372 -35.35 0.42 -23.67
N ARG A 373 -36.49 -0.24 -23.89
CA ARG A 373 -36.55 -1.65 -24.34
C ARG A 373 -37.86 -1.90 -25.10
N LYS A 374 -37.89 -1.50 -26.37
CA LYS A 374 -38.68 -2.06 -27.50
C LYS A 374 -38.73 -1.04 -28.64
N MET A 375 -37.93 -1.25 -29.68
CA MET A 375 -38.21 -0.92 -31.09
C MET A 375 -36.93 -1.15 -31.88
N PHE A 376 -36.75 -2.38 -32.37
CA PHE A 376 -36.06 -2.70 -33.62
C PHE A 376 -36.45 -4.15 -33.96
N SER A 377 -37.67 -4.27 -34.49
CA SER A 377 -38.10 -5.33 -35.38
C SER A 377 -39.14 -4.68 -36.30
N ASP A 378 -38.99 -4.97 -37.58
CA ASP A 378 -39.94 -4.76 -38.68
C ASP A 378 -39.65 -3.53 -39.57
N ASN A 379 -39.19 -3.88 -40.78
CA ASN A 379 -39.21 -3.17 -42.06
C ASN A 379 -38.01 -2.30 -42.46
N ALA A 380 -36.94 -2.96 -42.93
CA ALA A 380 -36.38 -2.79 -44.28
C ALA A 380 -35.39 -3.92 -44.60
#